data_AF-A0A2E4P653-F1
#
_entry.id   AF-A0A2E4P653-F1
#
_cell.length_a   1.000
_cell.length_b   1.000
_cell.length_c   1.000
_cell.angle_alpha   90.00
_cell.angle_beta   90.00
_cell.angle_gamma   90.00
#
_symmetry.space_group_name_H-M   'P 1'
#
loop_
_entity.id
_entity.type
_entity.pdbx_description
1 polymer ?
#
loop_
_entity_poly.entity_id
_entity_poly.type
_entity_poly.pdbx_seq_one_letter_code
_entity_poly.pdbx_strand_id
1 'polypeptide(L)'
;MALAGFTAHAQLPAGSTAPDFTATDINGNVHHLQEYLDQGKTVIIDISAPWCGPCWNYHASHALKNFYNNYGPNGSDEIVVLFIEGDGATTLADLQGTGGNTQGNWTTDPYPIIDSAQIASLYQITYFPTVYRICPSGIVTEIGAQNAVNLRNSVQNGCSQALTGSQNNVEIEKVALDICDASSPVGFNIDFTNYGTNPVTSGEIVLKENGNTIATSAITGNVSTYGSGTVSFDNITINESSEYTLELSQVNGGAPFDGPLSEPKVADINIPETAQNNSLVVLVHTDNYPGEISWRIKDSNGGVVANGGPYQAGSGAAGAGGPDANTTKTHYVTIPDGVADCFSVELLDSYGDGWSLGNTAHGIEVYSVGMPEPVFDYSAGNFGNSMTLNAAFKTAGILSAGDNLTTTTFAVYPNPSNGVFNFNTSETVSVTVTDLTGKVVYTAAQVNNGGSIDLDQLQTGMYIAQVKGQTFEKTEKLVIK
;
A
#
# COMPACT_ATOMS: atom_id res chain seq x y z
N MET A 1 -7.13 -6.94 67.22
CA MET A 1 -7.79 -6.33 66.04
C MET A 1 -6.69 -5.71 65.20
N ALA A 2 -6.27 -6.40 64.14
CA ALA A 2 -5.26 -5.90 63.23
C ALA A 2 -5.93 -4.95 62.22
N LEU A 3 -5.49 -3.69 62.19
CA LEU A 3 -5.83 -2.78 61.09
C LEU A 3 -5.05 -3.25 59.86
N ALA A 4 -5.75 -3.85 58.90
CA ALA A 4 -5.24 -4.02 57.55
C ALA A 4 -5.30 -2.67 56.84
N GLY A 5 -4.14 -2.07 56.59
CA GLY A 5 -4.02 -0.89 55.74
C GLY A 5 -4.27 -1.31 54.29
N PHE A 6 -5.25 -0.69 53.64
CA PHE A 6 -5.38 -0.73 52.19
C PHE A 6 -4.21 0.07 51.59
N THR A 7 -3.25 -0.61 50.97
CA THR A 7 -2.30 0.03 50.08
C THR A 7 -3.04 0.39 48.80
N ALA A 8 -3.39 1.68 48.65
CA ALA A 8 -3.79 2.21 47.36
C ALA A 8 -2.56 2.20 46.45
N HIS A 9 -2.60 1.44 45.35
CA HIS A 9 -1.61 1.50 44.29
C HIS A 9 -1.86 2.80 43.51
N ALA A 10 -1.06 3.83 43.79
CA ALA A 10 -0.96 5.00 42.94
C ALA A 10 0.21 4.77 41.97
N GLN A 11 0.12 5.32 40.76
CA GLN A 11 1.29 5.50 39.88
C GLN A 11 2.45 6.10 40.67
N LEU A 12 3.69 5.80 40.24
CA LEU A 12 4.89 6.28 40.92
C LEU A 12 4.79 7.81 41.15
N PRO A 13 4.83 8.27 42.42
CA PRO A 13 4.78 9.69 42.72
C PRO A 13 5.92 10.42 42.02
N ALA A 14 5.63 11.60 41.46
CA ALA A 14 6.65 12.43 40.85
C ALA A 14 7.79 12.70 41.85
N GLY A 15 9.04 12.50 41.39
CA GLY A 15 10.21 12.65 42.24
C GLY A 15 10.66 11.37 42.97
N SER A 16 9.99 10.23 42.74
CA SER A 16 10.45 8.93 43.23
C SER A 16 11.63 8.38 42.42
N THR A 17 12.29 7.36 42.95
CA THR A 17 13.31 6.60 42.20
C THR A 17 12.62 5.63 41.24
N ALA A 18 13.01 5.67 39.97
CA ALA A 18 12.55 4.72 38.96
C ALA A 18 12.91 3.29 39.38
N PRO A 19 11.95 2.34 39.41
CA PRO A 19 12.27 0.93 39.53
C PRO A 19 13.15 0.48 38.37
N ASP A 20 14.30 -0.12 38.68
CA ASP A 20 15.19 -0.66 37.65
C ASP A 20 14.58 -1.92 37.01
N PHE A 21 14.91 -2.15 35.74
CA PHE A 21 14.49 -3.32 34.99
C PHE A 21 15.49 -3.70 33.91
N THR A 22 15.52 -5.00 33.60
CA THR A 22 16.17 -5.55 32.41
C THR A 22 15.09 -6.26 31.60
N ALA A 23 14.98 -5.90 30.32
CA ALA A 23 13.99 -6.49 29.42
C ALA A 23 14.55 -6.65 28.01
N THR A 24 13.95 -7.54 27.23
CA THR A 24 14.32 -7.79 25.84
C THR A 24 13.28 -7.16 24.92
N ASP A 25 13.71 -6.40 23.92
CA ASP A 25 12.80 -5.85 22.90
C ASP A 25 12.30 -6.95 21.94
N ILE A 26 11.33 -6.62 21.10
CA ILE A 26 10.77 -7.54 20.09
C ILE A 26 11.79 -7.97 19.02
N ASN A 27 12.95 -7.33 18.96
CA ASN A 27 14.05 -7.65 18.04
C ASN A 27 15.14 -8.51 18.71
N GLY A 28 15.00 -8.84 20.00
CA GLY A 28 15.95 -9.66 20.76
C GLY A 28 17.08 -8.88 21.46
N ASN A 29 17.08 -7.55 21.41
CA ASN A 29 18.07 -6.71 22.10
C ASN A 29 17.71 -6.59 23.58
N VAL A 30 18.72 -6.66 24.45
CA VAL A 30 18.54 -6.50 25.90
C VAL A 30 18.74 -5.04 26.27
N HIS A 31 17.79 -4.49 27.03
CA HIS A 31 17.78 -3.14 27.54
C HIS A 31 17.80 -3.16 29.07
N HIS A 32 18.75 -2.47 29.68
CA HIS A 32 18.84 -2.27 31.12
C HIS A 32 18.73 -0.78 31.43
N LEU A 33 17.70 -0.39 32.20
CA LEU A 33 17.45 1.02 32.52
C LEU A 33 18.69 1.68 33.15
N GLN A 34 19.27 1.06 34.18
CA GLN A 34 20.39 1.64 34.89
C GLN A 34 21.61 1.90 33.99
N GLU A 35 21.87 1.05 32.99
CA GLU A 35 22.98 1.26 32.04
C GLU A 35 22.84 2.57 31.26
N TYR A 36 21.62 2.94 30.87
CA TYR A 36 21.38 4.21 30.19
C TYR A 36 21.57 5.42 31.12
N LEU A 37 21.10 5.31 32.36
CA LEU A 37 21.24 6.37 33.35
C LEU A 37 22.71 6.60 33.73
N ASP A 38 23.48 5.52 33.87
CA ASP A 38 24.92 5.56 34.16
C ASP A 38 25.73 6.18 33.00
N GLN A 39 25.24 6.06 31.76
CA GLN A 39 25.77 6.78 30.59
C GLN A 39 25.39 8.27 30.58
N GLY A 40 24.60 8.73 31.55
CA GLY A 40 24.14 10.11 31.63
C GLY A 40 22.95 10.43 30.72
N LYS A 41 22.28 9.41 30.16
CA LYS A 41 21.14 9.59 29.26
C LYS A 41 19.84 9.75 30.05
N THR A 42 18.95 10.61 29.56
CA THR A 42 17.55 10.63 30.04
C THR A 42 16.76 9.56 29.28
N VAL A 43 15.93 8.78 29.99
CA VAL A 43 15.07 7.76 29.39
C VAL A 43 13.62 8.25 29.39
N ILE A 44 12.98 8.22 28.22
CA ILE A 44 11.54 8.38 28.06
C ILE A 44 10.93 6.99 27.91
N ILE A 45 9.96 6.66 28.76
CA ILE A 45 9.21 5.41 28.67
C ILE A 45 7.77 5.75 28.32
N ASP A 46 7.24 5.18 27.24
CA ASP A 46 5.81 5.18 26.91
C ASP A 46 5.25 3.79 27.17
N ILE A 47 4.40 3.67 28.19
CA ILE A 47 3.69 2.43 28.50
C ILE A 47 2.29 2.52 27.89
N SER A 48 2.04 1.68 26.90
CA SER A 48 0.88 1.72 26.02
C SER A 48 0.29 0.32 25.79
N ALA A 49 -0.87 0.25 25.15
CA ALA A 49 -1.53 -1.01 24.75
C ALA A 49 -1.96 -0.94 23.28
N PRO A 50 -1.83 -2.01 22.48
CA PRO A 50 -2.08 -1.95 21.02
C PRO A 50 -3.51 -1.57 20.65
N TRP A 51 -4.50 -1.94 21.47
CA TRP A 51 -5.92 -1.63 21.26
C TRP A 51 -6.29 -0.20 21.69
N CYS A 52 -5.42 0.53 22.39
CA CYS A 52 -5.73 1.81 23.02
C CYS A 52 -5.74 2.96 21.99
N GLY A 53 -6.93 3.49 21.70
CA GLY A 53 -7.10 4.62 20.77
C GLY A 53 -6.26 5.87 21.11
N PRO A 54 -6.27 6.40 22.35
CA PRO A 54 -5.41 7.51 22.73
C PRO A 54 -3.91 7.21 22.59
N CYS A 55 -3.50 5.97 22.81
CA CYS A 55 -2.12 5.52 22.63
C CYS A 55 -1.75 5.56 21.14
N TRP A 56 -2.64 5.07 20.26
CA TRP A 56 -2.43 5.10 18.81
C TRP A 56 -2.35 6.53 18.28
N ASN A 57 -3.22 7.42 18.76
CA ASN A 57 -3.16 8.84 18.40
C ASN A 57 -1.81 9.48 18.78
N TYR A 58 -1.21 9.05 19.91
CA TYR A 58 0.10 9.53 20.30
C TYR A 58 1.21 8.95 19.43
N HIS A 59 1.19 7.64 19.17
CA HIS A 59 2.12 6.97 18.25
C HIS A 59 2.08 7.58 16.85
N ALA A 60 0.88 7.72 16.26
CA ALA A 60 0.64 8.31 14.94
C ALA A 60 0.97 9.81 14.85
N SER A 61 1.19 10.49 15.99
CA SER A 61 1.72 11.87 15.98
C SER A 61 3.22 11.94 15.67
N HIS A 62 3.90 10.79 15.70
CA HIS A 62 5.36 10.63 15.56
C HIS A 62 6.19 11.49 16.54
N ALA A 63 5.60 11.93 17.66
CA ALA A 63 6.30 12.77 18.63
C ALA A 63 7.54 12.08 19.23
N LEU A 64 7.42 10.79 19.57
CA LEU A 64 8.54 10.00 20.09
C LEU A 64 9.55 9.66 19.00
N LYS A 65 9.11 9.32 17.78
CA LYS A 65 9.99 9.12 16.62
C LYS A 65 10.83 10.36 16.35
N ASN A 66 10.20 11.52 16.26
CA ASN A 66 10.85 12.81 16.05
C ASN A 66 11.88 13.12 17.14
N PHE A 67 11.51 12.90 18.41
CA PHE A 67 12.39 13.13 19.54
C PHE A 67 13.59 12.17 19.53
N TYR A 68 13.36 10.88 19.25
CA TYR A 68 14.38 9.85 19.14
C TYR A 68 15.35 10.11 17.98
N ASN A 69 14.83 10.48 16.81
CA ASN A 69 15.65 10.74 15.62
C ASN A 69 16.57 11.96 15.78
N ASN A 70 16.22 12.93 16.63
CA ASN A 70 17.08 14.09 16.89
C ASN A 70 18.03 13.87 18.07
N TYR A 71 17.56 13.30 19.18
CA TYR A 71 18.29 13.25 20.45
C TYR A 71 18.74 11.85 20.87
N GLY A 72 18.20 10.79 20.27
CA GLY A 72 18.57 9.41 20.54
C GLY A 72 19.73 8.93 19.65
N PRO A 73 19.97 7.61 19.56
CA PRO A 73 21.04 7.01 18.76
C PRO A 73 21.08 7.42 17.28
N ASN A 74 19.94 7.82 16.71
CA ASN A 74 19.86 8.30 15.33
C ASN A 74 20.31 9.77 15.17
N GLY A 75 20.55 10.46 16.28
CA GLY A 75 20.98 11.86 16.35
C GLY A 75 22.09 12.04 17.38
N SER A 76 21.91 12.91 18.38
CA SER A 76 22.97 13.24 19.35
C SER A 76 23.25 12.19 20.43
N ASP A 77 22.47 11.12 20.52
CA ASP A 77 22.60 10.02 21.49
C ASP A 77 22.60 10.45 22.98
N GLU A 78 21.86 11.51 23.29
CA GLU A 78 21.73 12.10 24.64
C GLU A 78 20.54 11.54 25.44
N ILE A 79 19.59 10.87 24.76
CA ILE A 79 18.39 10.27 25.36
C ILE A 79 18.14 8.85 24.85
N VAL A 80 17.25 8.13 25.52
CA VAL A 80 16.67 6.87 25.04
C VAL A 80 15.15 6.97 25.09
N VAL A 81 14.48 6.44 24.07
CA VAL A 81 13.03 6.20 24.10
C VAL A 81 12.82 4.69 24.17
N LEU A 82 11.95 4.24 25.07
CA LEU A 82 11.50 2.86 25.16
C LEU A 82 9.97 2.85 25.08
N PHE A 83 9.43 2.14 24.10
CA PHE A 83 8.01 1.83 24.05
C PHE A 83 7.78 0.50 24.77
N ILE A 84 6.83 0.48 25.69
CA ILE A 84 6.47 -0.69 26.49
C ILE A 84 5.02 -1.04 26.18
N GLU A 85 4.79 -2.19 25.56
CA GLU A 85 3.48 -2.84 25.58
C GLU A 85 3.26 -3.35 27.01
N GLY A 86 2.23 -2.81 27.67
CA GLY A 86 1.98 -3.03 29.09
C GLY A 86 0.79 -3.93 29.40
N ASP A 87 0.03 -4.38 28.41
CA ASP A 87 -1.16 -5.21 28.58
C ASP A 87 -0.88 -6.67 28.21
N GLY A 88 -0.71 -7.49 29.24
CA GLY A 88 -0.41 -8.92 29.10
C GLY A 88 -1.54 -9.77 28.51
N ALA A 89 -2.68 -9.17 28.12
CA ALA A 89 -3.71 -9.82 27.33
C ALA A 89 -3.48 -9.71 25.81
N THR A 90 -2.56 -8.86 25.36
CA THR A 90 -2.25 -8.69 23.94
C THR A 90 -1.06 -9.54 23.51
N THR A 91 -0.83 -9.60 22.20
CA THR A 91 0.17 -10.46 21.57
C THR A 91 1.08 -9.67 20.64
N LEU A 92 2.22 -10.26 20.27
CA LEU A 92 3.08 -9.70 19.22
C LEU A 92 2.33 -9.47 17.89
N ALA A 93 1.33 -10.30 17.57
CA ALA A 93 0.50 -10.09 16.38
C ALA A 93 -0.30 -8.78 16.46
N ASP A 94 -0.80 -8.42 17.65
CA ASP A 94 -1.48 -7.15 17.89
C ASP A 94 -0.51 -5.97 17.73
N LEU A 95 0.72 -6.06 18.26
CA LEU A 95 1.76 -5.05 18.03
C LEU A 95 2.09 -4.88 16.54
N GLN A 96 2.17 -5.98 15.80
CA GLN A 96 2.44 -5.99 14.36
C GLN A 96 1.25 -5.54 13.50
N GLY A 97 0.10 -5.22 14.11
CA GLY A 97 -1.10 -4.80 13.38
C GLY A 97 -1.85 -5.94 12.68
N THR A 98 -1.50 -7.20 12.96
CA THR A 98 -2.10 -8.38 12.32
C THR A 98 -3.07 -9.13 13.24
N GLY A 99 -3.05 -8.81 14.53
CA GLY A 99 -3.97 -9.33 15.53
C GLY A 99 -5.31 -8.58 15.60
N GLY A 100 -6.26 -9.12 16.37
CA GLY A 100 -7.61 -8.56 16.49
C GLY A 100 -7.74 -7.45 17.55
N ASN A 101 -6.72 -7.22 18.38
CA ASN A 101 -6.75 -6.25 19.48
C ASN A 101 -5.74 -5.12 19.25
N THR A 102 -5.80 -4.48 18.08
CA THR A 102 -4.87 -3.41 17.71
C THR A 102 -5.51 -2.31 16.89
N GLN A 103 -4.96 -1.10 16.98
CA GLN A 103 -5.32 0.04 16.14
C GLN A 103 -4.53 0.07 14.81
N GLY A 104 -3.41 -0.64 14.72
CA GLY A 104 -2.55 -0.67 13.53
C GLY A 104 -1.19 -1.30 13.79
N ASN A 105 -0.24 -1.10 12.88
CA ASN A 105 1.12 -1.60 13.06
C ASN A 105 1.96 -0.63 13.90
N TRP A 106 2.40 -1.06 15.07
CA TRP A 106 3.19 -0.27 16.02
C TRP A 106 4.70 -0.40 15.82
N THR A 107 5.14 -1.34 14.98
CA THR A 107 6.56 -1.73 14.86
C THR A 107 7.31 -0.95 13.79
N THR A 108 6.78 0.17 13.32
CA THR A 108 7.37 0.97 12.22
C THR A 108 8.30 2.08 12.71
N ASP A 109 8.21 2.45 13.98
CA ASP A 109 9.04 3.50 14.58
C ASP A 109 10.42 2.94 15.02
N PRO A 110 11.47 3.79 15.05
CA PRO A 110 12.86 3.32 15.16
C PRO A 110 13.34 3.02 16.59
N TYR A 111 12.54 3.32 17.61
CA TYR A 111 12.92 3.12 19.01
C TYR A 111 12.56 1.69 19.47
N PRO A 112 13.30 1.14 20.47
CA PRO A 112 13.00 -0.19 21.00
C PRO A 112 11.57 -0.35 21.52
N ILE A 113 10.97 -1.50 21.20
CA ILE A 113 9.63 -1.91 21.63
C ILE A 113 9.76 -3.15 22.50
N ILE A 114 9.35 -3.06 23.76
CA ILE A 114 9.40 -4.14 24.74
C ILE A 114 7.98 -4.60 25.05
N ASP A 115 7.72 -5.88 24.89
CA ASP A 115 6.46 -6.52 25.29
C ASP A 115 6.58 -7.01 26.75
N SER A 116 6.05 -6.24 27.71
CA SER A 116 6.20 -6.54 29.13
C SER A 116 5.16 -5.87 30.04
N ALA A 117 4.06 -6.58 30.29
CA ALA A 117 3.11 -6.26 31.36
C ALA A 117 3.74 -6.23 32.77
N GLN A 118 4.91 -6.85 32.95
CA GLN A 118 5.66 -6.81 34.21
C GLN A 118 6.19 -5.40 34.48
N ILE A 119 6.66 -4.68 33.46
CA ILE A 119 7.12 -3.28 33.60
C ILE A 119 5.94 -2.37 33.93
N ALA A 120 4.79 -2.55 33.28
CA ALA A 120 3.56 -1.82 33.63
C ALA A 120 3.17 -2.01 35.10
N SER A 121 3.25 -3.25 35.61
CA SER A 121 2.99 -3.57 37.01
C SER A 121 4.05 -2.98 37.95
N LEU A 122 5.33 -3.02 37.55
CA LEU A 122 6.46 -2.49 38.32
C LEU A 122 6.34 -0.96 38.50
N TYR A 123 5.90 -0.26 37.47
CA TYR A 123 5.64 1.19 37.48
C TYR A 123 4.25 1.55 38.04
N GLN A 124 3.45 0.55 38.40
CA GLN A 124 2.13 0.71 39.03
C GLN A 124 1.19 1.61 38.21
N ILE A 125 1.24 1.49 36.88
CA ILE A 125 0.37 2.32 36.02
C ILE A 125 -1.10 1.96 36.21
N THR A 126 -1.97 2.95 36.08
CA THR A 126 -3.42 2.78 36.23
C THR A 126 -4.22 3.07 34.97
N TYR A 127 -3.56 3.56 33.91
CA TYR A 127 -4.15 3.87 32.61
C TYR A 127 -3.10 3.86 31.50
N PHE A 128 -3.58 3.86 30.26
CA PHE A 128 -2.77 3.98 29.05
C PHE A 128 -3.22 5.21 28.22
N PRO A 129 -2.31 5.88 27.48
CA PRO A 129 -0.87 5.74 27.62
C PRO A 129 -0.38 6.40 28.92
N THR A 130 0.67 5.86 29.54
CA THR A 130 1.39 6.52 30.64
C THR A 130 2.82 6.78 30.18
N VAL A 131 3.22 8.06 30.14
CA VAL A 131 4.55 8.48 29.66
C VAL A 131 5.38 9.03 30.82
N TYR A 132 6.53 8.40 31.07
CA TYR A 132 7.49 8.79 32.10
C TYR A 132 8.76 9.39 31.50
N ARG A 133 9.32 10.37 32.20
CA ARG A 133 10.70 10.83 32.05
C ARG A 133 11.51 10.35 33.25
N ILE A 134 12.64 9.72 32.99
CA ILE A 134 13.60 9.26 34.01
C ILE A 134 14.93 9.97 33.78
N CYS A 135 15.30 10.83 34.72
CA CYS A 135 16.55 11.57 34.64
C CYS A 135 17.76 10.67 34.97
N PRO A 136 18.99 11.04 34.57
CA PRO A 136 20.21 10.29 34.91
C PRO A 136 20.41 10.05 36.41
N SER A 137 19.81 10.89 37.26
CA SER A 137 19.77 10.72 38.72
C SER A 137 18.89 9.55 39.20
N GLY A 138 18.17 8.87 38.30
CA GLY A 138 17.17 7.84 38.61
C GLY A 138 15.81 8.40 39.03
N ILE A 139 15.61 9.72 38.98
CA ILE A 139 14.33 10.33 39.36
C ILE A 139 13.31 10.21 38.23
N VAL A 140 12.17 9.59 38.51
CA VAL A 140 11.05 9.43 37.59
C VAL A 140 9.98 10.50 37.79
N THR A 141 9.37 10.94 36.69
CA THR A 141 8.23 11.87 36.68
C THR A 141 7.30 11.49 35.53
N GLU A 142 6.01 11.35 35.80
CA GLU A 142 5.03 11.24 34.72
C GLU A 142 4.87 12.59 34.04
N ILE A 143 5.00 12.61 32.72
CA ILE A 143 4.96 13.84 31.91
C ILE A 143 3.79 13.88 30.92
N GLY A 144 3.09 12.76 30.78
CA GLY A 144 2.00 12.57 29.82
C GLY A 144 2.49 12.59 28.36
N ALA A 145 1.57 12.31 27.44
CA ALA A 145 1.82 12.39 26.01
C ALA A 145 2.10 13.84 25.57
N GLN A 146 3.28 14.09 25.01
CA GLN A 146 3.75 15.43 24.61
C GLN A 146 4.37 15.39 23.22
N ASN A 147 4.25 16.48 22.45
CA ASN A 147 5.00 16.64 21.21
C ASN A 147 6.51 16.71 21.47
N ALA A 148 7.32 16.49 20.43
CA ALA A 148 8.79 16.44 20.53
C ALA A 148 9.43 17.70 21.14
N VAL A 149 8.86 18.88 20.90
CA VAL A 149 9.35 20.15 21.47
C VAL A 149 9.15 20.19 22.99
N ASN A 150 7.97 19.76 23.45
CA ASN A 150 7.66 19.71 24.87
C ASN A 150 8.43 18.59 25.59
N LEU A 151 8.67 17.44 24.95
CA LEU A 151 9.56 16.40 25.46
C LEU A 151 10.97 16.95 25.71
N ARG A 152 11.54 17.67 24.73
CA ARG A 152 12.83 18.35 24.89
C ARG A 152 12.83 19.32 26.09
N ASN A 153 11.82 20.18 26.18
CA ASN A 153 11.68 21.13 27.29
C ASN A 153 11.55 20.41 28.65
N SER A 154 10.86 19.26 28.67
CA SER A 154 10.71 18.41 29.85
C SER A 154 12.05 17.86 30.32
N VAL A 155 12.90 17.39 29.41
CA VAL A 155 14.27 16.94 29.74
C VAL A 155 15.13 18.09 30.25
N GLN A 156 15.13 19.21 29.52
CA GLN A 156 15.98 20.36 29.86
C GLN A 156 15.65 20.96 31.22
N ASN A 157 14.37 21.14 31.53
CA ASN A 157 13.97 21.77 32.78
C ASN A 157 13.87 20.76 33.92
N GLY A 158 13.33 19.57 33.64
CA GLY A 158 13.04 18.58 34.66
C GLY A 158 14.23 17.73 35.08
N CYS A 159 15.18 17.50 34.17
CA CYS A 159 16.44 16.81 34.48
C CYS A 159 17.63 17.76 34.57
N SER A 160 17.44 19.06 34.28
CA SER A 160 18.54 20.03 34.15
C SER A 160 19.62 19.58 33.15
N GLN A 161 19.23 18.80 32.13
CA GLN A 161 20.12 18.27 31.11
C GLN A 161 20.01 19.13 29.83
N ALA A 162 21.09 19.79 29.43
CA ALA A 162 21.12 20.46 28.14
C ALA A 162 21.14 19.41 27.01
N LEU A 163 20.23 19.54 26.05
CA LEU A 163 20.20 18.71 24.84
C LEU A 163 20.71 19.52 23.65
N THR A 164 21.80 19.04 23.06
CA THR A 164 22.44 19.63 21.88
C THR A 164 21.66 19.29 20.62
N GLY A 165 21.27 18.03 20.45
CA GLY A 165 20.60 17.51 19.26
C GLY A 165 21.50 17.46 18.02
N SER A 166 21.09 16.69 17.02
CA SER A 166 21.78 16.64 15.73
C SER A 166 21.43 17.85 14.85
N GLN A 167 22.42 18.47 14.21
CA GLN A 167 22.21 19.46 13.14
C GLN A 167 22.30 18.80 11.77
N ASN A 168 21.64 19.34 10.75
CA ASN A 168 21.65 18.80 9.37
C ASN A 168 21.24 17.32 9.26
N ASN A 169 20.43 16.84 10.21
CA ASN A 169 19.94 15.47 10.23
C ASN A 169 18.66 15.38 9.40
N VAL A 170 18.78 14.90 8.17
CA VAL A 170 17.69 14.77 7.21
C VAL A 170 17.57 13.32 6.84
N GLU A 171 16.34 12.81 6.82
CA GLU A 171 16.04 11.47 6.34
C GLU A 171 15.37 11.59 4.97
N ILE A 172 15.85 10.83 3.99
CA ILE A 172 15.09 10.54 2.77
C ILE A 172 14.08 9.45 3.14
N GLU A 173 12.79 9.71 2.93
CA GLU A 173 11.73 8.76 3.26
C GLU A 173 11.78 7.55 2.31
N LYS A 174 11.09 6.44 2.67
CA LYS A 174 11.11 5.21 1.86
C LYS A 174 10.75 5.51 0.41
N VAL A 175 11.58 5.00 -0.51
CA VAL A 175 11.48 5.32 -1.93
C VAL A 175 10.95 4.12 -2.71
N ALA A 176 9.69 4.20 -3.12
CA ALA A 176 9.13 3.37 -4.18
C ALA A 176 8.88 4.29 -5.40
N LEU A 177 9.46 3.94 -6.54
CA LEU A 177 9.31 4.66 -7.79
C LEU A 177 8.46 3.83 -8.74
N ASP A 178 7.18 4.19 -8.84
CA ASP A 178 6.26 3.58 -9.79
C ASP A 178 6.42 4.26 -11.16
N ILE A 179 7.11 3.58 -12.08
CA ILE A 179 7.59 4.11 -13.36
C ILE A 179 6.97 3.36 -14.52
N CYS A 180 6.28 4.07 -15.41
CA CYS A 180 5.55 3.47 -16.53
C CYS A 180 6.44 2.73 -17.55
N ASP A 181 7.57 3.31 -17.93
CA ASP A 181 8.51 2.72 -18.88
C ASP A 181 9.92 3.16 -18.51
N ALA A 182 10.82 2.21 -18.31
CA ALA A 182 12.22 2.50 -18.02
C ALA A 182 12.93 3.16 -19.21
N SER A 183 12.52 2.84 -20.44
CA SER A 183 13.20 3.26 -21.66
C SER A 183 12.98 4.74 -22.06
N SER A 184 12.01 5.41 -21.44
CA SER A 184 11.73 6.83 -21.65
C SER A 184 12.13 7.67 -20.45
N PRO A 185 12.59 8.92 -20.65
CA PRO A 185 12.85 9.81 -19.53
C PRO A 185 11.60 10.05 -18.69
N VAL A 186 11.68 9.83 -17.39
CA VAL A 186 10.59 10.01 -16.43
C VAL A 186 10.91 11.10 -15.41
N GLY A 187 9.86 11.61 -14.77
CA GLY A 187 9.98 12.49 -13.61
C GLY A 187 9.32 11.87 -12.38
N PHE A 188 9.91 12.08 -11.21
CA PHE A 188 9.39 11.58 -9.94
C PHE A 188 9.79 12.49 -8.77
N ASN A 189 9.08 12.36 -7.67
CA ASN A 189 9.29 13.14 -6.46
C ASN A 189 9.86 12.26 -5.34
N ILE A 190 10.74 12.84 -4.53
CA ILE A 190 11.31 12.22 -3.35
C ILE A 190 10.99 13.07 -2.13
N ASP A 191 10.34 12.47 -1.15
CA ASP A 191 10.04 13.11 0.12
C ASP A 191 11.20 12.94 1.11
N PHE A 192 11.36 13.94 1.97
CA PHE A 192 12.35 13.93 3.03
C PHE A 192 11.82 14.63 4.28
N THR A 193 12.37 14.29 5.45
CA THR A 193 12.03 14.92 6.72
C THR A 193 13.25 15.49 7.42
N ASN A 194 13.12 16.71 7.94
CA ASN A 194 14.16 17.37 8.72
C ASN A 194 14.06 16.97 10.20
N TYR A 195 14.91 16.05 10.65
CA TYR A 195 15.05 15.74 12.08
C TYR A 195 16.07 16.65 12.78
N GLY A 196 16.78 17.50 12.07
CA GLY A 196 17.79 18.40 12.60
C GLY A 196 17.23 19.55 13.44
N THR A 197 18.03 20.05 14.40
CA THR A 197 17.66 21.21 15.24
C THR A 197 17.63 22.55 14.48
N ASN A 198 18.21 22.61 13.29
CA ASN A 198 18.18 23.76 12.40
C ASN A 198 17.19 23.55 11.24
N PRO A 199 16.48 24.60 10.78
CA PRO A 199 15.70 24.52 9.56
C PRO A 199 16.57 24.17 8.35
N VAL A 200 16.04 23.38 7.41
CA VAL A 200 16.69 23.10 6.12
C VAL A 200 16.27 24.18 5.13
N THR A 201 17.25 24.96 4.69
CA THR A 201 17.09 26.10 3.77
C THR A 201 17.73 25.85 2.40
N SER A 202 18.66 24.90 2.34
CA SER A 202 19.27 24.39 1.12
C SER A 202 19.77 22.97 1.35
N GLY A 203 19.95 22.23 0.27
CA GLY A 203 20.47 20.87 0.31
C GLY A 203 20.53 20.27 -1.09
N GLU A 204 21.12 19.09 -1.21
CA GLU A 204 21.18 18.34 -2.46
C GLU A 204 20.94 16.86 -2.20
N ILE A 205 20.01 16.27 -2.95
CA ILE A 205 19.78 14.83 -3.02
C ILE A 205 20.30 14.35 -4.36
N VAL A 206 21.15 13.34 -4.34
CA VAL A 206 21.82 12.77 -5.49
C VAL A 206 21.21 11.42 -5.79
N LEU A 207 20.78 11.22 -7.03
CA LEU A 207 20.39 9.93 -7.58
C LEU A 207 21.60 9.28 -8.24
N LYS A 208 21.89 8.04 -7.85
CA LYS A 208 22.95 7.23 -8.42
C LYS A 208 22.39 5.99 -9.11
N GLU A 209 23.03 5.61 -10.20
CA GLU A 209 22.84 4.36 -10.93
C GLU A 209 24.12 3.54 -10.80
N ASN A 210 24.03 2.35 -10.19
CA ASN A 210 25.18 1.46 -9.94
C ASN A 210 26.36 2.21 -9.28
N GLY A 211 26.05 3.10 -8.33
CA GLY A 211 27.02 3.94 -7.61
C GLY A 211 27.51 5.20 -8.34
N ASN A 212 27.12 5.42 -9.59
CA ASN A 212 27.49 6.63 -10.34
C ASN A 212 26.37 7.67 -10.30
N THR A 213 26.69 8.93 -9.99
CA THR A 213 25.71 10.02 -10.02
C THR A 213 25.17 10.23 -11.42
N ILE A 214 23.84 10.14 -11.56
CA ILE A 214 23.12 10.40 -12.82
C ILE A 214 22.27 11.67 -12.75
N ALA A 215 21.85 12.08 -11.56
CA ALA A 215 21.13 13.33 -11.35
C ALA A 215 21.32 13.87 -9.93
N THR A 216 21.13 15.18 -9.77
CA THR A 216 21.12 15.87 -8.48
C THR A 216 19.93 16.81 -8.46
N SER A 217 19.15 16.77 -7.40
CA SER A 217 18.05 17.70 -7.16
C SER A 217 18.31 18.53 -5.91
N ALA A 218 18.00 19.83 -5.99
CA ALA A 218 18.24 20.77 -4.91
C ALA A 218 17.04 20.84 -3.97
N ILE A 219 17.29 20.73 -2.67
CA ILE A 219 16.30 21.08 -1.64
C ILE A 219 16.19 22.61 -1.62
N THR A 220 14.97 23.11 -1.79
CA THR A 220 14.65 24.55 -1.73
C THR A 220 13.56 24.83 -0.70
N GLY A 221 13.46 26.08 -0.25
CA GLY A 221 12.46 26.50 0.73
C GLY A 221 13.01 26.58 2.15
N ASN A 222 12.13 26.48 3.15
CA ASN A 222 12.50 26.51 4.56
C ASN A 222 11.70 25.44 5.32
N VAL A 223 12.29 24.26 5.46
CA VAL A 223 11.70 23.11 6.18
C VAL A 223 12.13 23.18 7.64
N SER A 224 11.19 23.54 8.52
CA SER A 224 11.45 23.60 9.97
C SER A 224 11.80 22.23 10.55
N THR A 225 12.36 22.19 11.75
CA THR A 225 12.56 20.95 12.50
C THR A 225 11.26 20.15 12.59
N TYR A 226 11.35 18.86 12.31
CA TYR A 226 10.28 17.87 12.15
C TYR A 226 9.29 18.14 11.00
N GLY A 227 9.61 19.09 10.12
CA GLY A 227 8.88 19.32 8.88
C GLY A 227 9.37 18.39 7.78
N SER A 228 8.50 18.15 6.81
CA SER A 228 8.82 17.41 5.58
C SER A 228 8.86 18.33 4.38
N GLY A 229 9.61 17.93 3.37
CA GLY A 229 9.67 18.57 2.06
C GLY A 229 9.80 17.52 0.95
N THR A 230 9.78 18.00 -0.28
CA THR A 230 9.85 17.16 -1.48
C THR A 230 10.84 17.76 -2.46
N VAL A 231 11.60 16.91 -3.16
CA VAL A 231 12.41 17.29 -4.32
C VAL A 231 11.89 16.56 -5.56
N SER A 232 12.04 17.17 -6.73
CA SER A 232 11.66 16.56 -8.01
C SER A 232 12.90 16.21 -8.81
N PHE A 233 12.89 15.02 -9.42
CA PHE A 233 13.82 14.61 -10.45
C PHE A 233 13.07 14.59 -11.77
N ASP A 234 13.60 15.25 -12.79
CA ASP A 234 12.96 15.35 -14.10
C ASP A 234 13.87 14.72 -15.16
N ASN A 235 13.25 14.12 -16.18
CA ASN A 235 13.94 13.61 -17.37
C ASN A 235 15.03 12.56 -17.04
N ILE A 236 14.73 11.66 -16.10
CA ILE A 236 15.60 10.55 -15.70
C ILE A 236 15.32 9.33 -16.57
N THR A 237 16.34 8.81 -17.25
CA THR A 237 16.23 7.52 -17.93
C THR A 237 16.56 6.41 -16.95
N ILE A 238 15.69 5.40 -16.86
CA ILE A 238 15.83 4.30 -15.92
C ILE A 238 16.23 3.04 -16.67
N ASN A 239 17.00 2.18 -16.02
CA ASN A 239 17.42 0.90 -16.52
C ASN A 239 17.01 -0.15 -15.49
N GLU A 240 16.09 -1.03 -15.89
CA GLU A 240 15.50 -2.06 -15.01
C GLU A 240 16.54 -3.03 -14.43
N SER A 241 17.72 -3.12 -15.04
CA SER A 241 18.82 -3.97 -14.58
C SER A 241 19.82 -3.26 -13.64
N SER A 242 19.63 -1.96 -13.38
CA SER A 242 20.50 -1.15 -12.54
C SER A 242 19.98 -1.04 -11.11
N GLU A 243 20.89 -0.93 -10.15
CA GLU A 243 20.57 -0.53 -8.79
C GLU A 243 20.53 1.00 -8.69
N TYR A 244 19.49 1.55 -8.06
CA TYR A 244 19.34 2.97 -7.83
C TYR A 244 19.44 3.30 -6.35
N THR A 245 20.28 4.29 -6.02
CA THR A 245 20.40 4.81 -4.66
C THR A 245 20.22 6.31 -4.62
N LEU A 246 19.59 6.80 -3.56
CA LEU A 246 19.43 8.22 -3.24
C LEU A 246 20.28 8.56 -2.03
N GLU A 247 21.04 9.65 -2.14
CA GLU A 247 21.97 10.10 -1.11
C GLU A 247 21.84 11.59 -0.87
N LEU A 248 21.92 12.01 0.40
CA LEU A 248 22.13 13.42 0.72
C LEU A 248 23.60 13.76 0.49
N SER A 249 23.91 14.68 -0.42
CA SER A 249 25.29 15.17 -0.59
C SER A 249 25.59 16.37 0.29
N GLN A 250 24.57 17.19 0.57
CA GLN A 250 24.75 18.47 1.27
C GLN A 250 23.44 18.91 1.94
N VAL A 251 23.56 19.55 3.11
CA VAL A 251 22.46 20.20 3.83
C VAL A 251 22.97 21.54 4.39
N ASN A 252 22.25 22.63 4.10
CA ASN A 252 22.53 23.97 4.61
C ASN A 252 23.98 24.47 4.39
N GLY A 253 24.62 24.15 3.27
CA GLY A 253 26.02 24.54 3.03
C GLY A 253 27.07 23.52 3.49
N GLY A 254 26.69 22.54 4.31
CA GLY A 254 27.61 21.59 4.95
C GLY A 254 27.27 20.13 4.68
N ALA A 255 28.10 19.22 5.22
CA ALA A 255 27.81 17.80 5.16
C ALA A 255 26.49 17.48 5.90
N PRO A 256 25.73 16.46 5.45
CA PRO A 256 24.67 15.86 6.24
C PRO A 256 25.21 15.38 7.60
N PHE A 257 24.31 15.24 8.59
CA PHE A 257 24.66 14.57 9.84
C PHE A 257 25.16 13.16 9.56
N ASP A 258 26.27 12.74 10.16
CA ASP A 258 26.81 11.38 10.02
C ASP A 258 26.07 10.43 10.98
N GLY A 259 25.02 9.77 10.47
CA GLY A 259 24.20 8.85 11.27
C GLY A 259 23.26 7.98 10.44
N PRO A 260 22.47 7.10 11.08
CA PRO A 260 21.64 6.11 10.37
C PRO A 260 20.62 6.69 9.38
N LEU A 261 20.17 7.93 9.60
CA LEU A 261 19.17 8.59 8.76
C LEU A 261 19.76 9.15 7.45
N SER A 262 21.06 9.45 7.43
CA SER A 262 21.75 9.96 6.24
C SER A 262 22.28 8.87 5.31
N GLU A 263 22.14 7.60 5.71
CA GLU A 263 22.59 6.46 4.90
C GLU A 263 21.87 6.43 3.53
N PRO A 264 22.56 6.02 2.45
CA PRO A 264 21.96 5.88 1.13
C PRO A 264 20.69 5.02 1.17
N LYS A 265 19.62 5.49 0.51
CA LYS A 265 18.36 4.74 0.38
C LYS A 265 18.32 4.06 -0.98
N VAL A 266 18.14 2.75 -1.01
CA VAL A 266 17.86 2.01 -2.24
C VAL A 266 16.44 2.35 -2.69
N ALA A 267 16.28 2.69 -3.97
CA ALA A 267 14.97 2.95 -4.55
C ALA A 267 14.38 1.65 -5.11
N ASP A 268 13.18 1.31 -4.66
CA ASP A 268 12.40 0.21 -5.22
C ASP A 268 11.78 0.69 -6.54
N ILE A 269 12.28 0.20 -7.68
CA ILE A 269 11.73 0.54 -9.01
C ILE A 269 10.61 -0.44 -9.35
N ASN A 270 9.38 0.05 -9.42
CA ASN A 270 8.22 -0.72 -9.82
C ASN A 270 7.81 -0.32 -11.24
N ILE A 271 7.68 -1.30 -12.12
CA ILE A 271 7.25 -1.06 -13.51
C ILE A 271 5.95 -1.82 -13.74
N PRO A 272 4.87 -1.14 -14.18
CA PRO A 272 3.60 -1.79 -14.39
C PRO A 272 3.68 -2.88 -15.47
N GLU A 273 2.89 -3.92 -15.26
CA GLU A 273 2.64 -4.88 -16.31
C GLU A 273 1.85 -4.26 -17.47
N THR A 274 2.02 -4.86 -18.64
CA THR A 274 1.35 -4.40 -19.86
C THR A 274 0.08 -5.20 -20.09
N ALA A 275 -1.06 -4.51 -20.07
CA ALA A 275 -2.32 -5.03 -20.56
C ALA A 275 -2.22 -5.41 -22.04
N GLN A 276 -2.56 -6.65 -22.34
CA GLN A 276 -2.47 -7.22 -23.69
C GLN A 276 -3.55 -6.68 -24.62
N ASN A 277 -4.61 -6.10 -24.06
CA ASN A 277 -5.67 -5.48 -24.83
C ASN A 277 -6.40 -4.40 -24.01
N ASN A 278 -7.22 -3.61 -24.70
CA ASN A 278 -7.95 -2.49 -24.12
C ASN A 278 -9.29 -2.92 -23.47
N SER A 279 -9.61 -4.21 -23.48
CA SER A 279 -10.77 -4.76 -22.78
C SER A 279 -10.31 -5.32 -21.44
N LEU A 280 -10.72 -4.69 -20.35
CA LEU A 280 -10.30 -5.07 -19.00
C LEU A 280 -11.44 -5.72 -18.23
N VAL A 281 -11.08 -6.64 -17.35
CA VAL A 281 -11.96 -7.12 -16.28
C VAL A 281 -11.43 -6.54 -14.98
N VAL A 282 -12.23 -5.71 -14.33
CA VAL A 282 -11.92 -5.14 -13.02
C VAL A 282 -12.70 -5.92 -11.97
N LEU A 283 -12.00 -6.58 -11.06
CA LEU A 283 -12.58 -7.23 -9.90
C LEU A 283 -12.40 -6.33 -8.69
N VAL A 284 -13.50 -5.97 -8.03
CA VAL A 284 -13.45 -5.19 -6.79
C VAL A 284 -13.92 -6.06 -5.65
N HIS A 285 -13.03 -6.30 -4.71
CA HIS A 285 -13.31 -7.07 -3.50
C HIS A 285 -13.79 -6.09 -2.43
N THR A 286 -15.11 -6.05 -2.25
CA THR A 286 -15.74 -5.16 -1.26
C THR A 286 -15.49 -5.66 0.14
N ASP A 287 -15.53 -4.74 1.10
CA ASP A 287 -15.56 -5.07 2.51
C ASP A 287 -17.00 -5.13 3.04
N ASN A 288 -17.18 -5.10 4.36
CA ASN A 288 -18.47 -5.14 5.01
C ASN A 288 -19.32 -3.88 4.77
N TYR A 289 -18.76 -2.82 4.17
CA TYR A 289 -19.39 -1.53 3.91
C TYR A 289 -19.32 -1.20 2.41
N PRO A 290 -20.01 -1.96 1.54
CA PRO A 290 -19.91 -1.79 0.09
C PRO A 290 -20.45 -0.43 -0.43
N GLY A 291 -21.22 0.30 0.38
CA GLY A 291 -21.84 1.57 0.00
C GLY A 291 -20.89 2.77 -0.11
N GLU A 292 -19.70 2.67 0.47
CA GLU A 292 -18.68 3.72 0.48
C GLU A 292 -17.56 3.48 -0.54
N ILE A 293 -17.47 2.25 -1.05
CA ILE A 293 -16.45 1.78 -1.97
C ILE A 293 -16.75 2.24 -3.40
N SER A 294 -15.86 3.05 -3.98
CA SER A 294 -15.87 3.35 -5.42
C SER A 294 -14.44 3.43 -5.97
N TRP A 295 -14.28 3.30 -7.29
CA TRP A 295 -12.96 3.29 -7.91
C TRP A 295 -12.97 4.00 -9.26
N ARG A 296 -11.79 4.44 -9.70
CA ARG A 296 -11.57 5.02 -11.03
C ARG A 296 -10.25 4.54 -11.61
N ILE A 297 -10.23 4.29 -12.91
CA ILE A 297 -9.01 4.20 -13.71
C ILE A 297 -8.83 5.54 -14.42
N LYS A 298 -7.66 6.15 -14.30
CA LYS A 298 -7.32 7.41 -14.94
C LYS A 298 -6.17 7.25 -15.93
N ASP A 299 -6.26 7.95 -17.05
CA ASP A 299 -5.17 8.10 -18.02
C ASP A 299 -4.03 8.98 -17.47
N SER A 300 -2.93 9.08 -18.21
CA SER A 300 -1.77 9.90 -17.79
C SER A 300 -2.04 11.40 -17.74
N ASN A 301 -3.13 11.89 -18.36
CA ASN A 301 -3.57 13.28 -18.26
C ASN A 301 -4.51 13.53 -17.07
N GLY A 302 -4.77 12.50 -16.25
CA GLY A 302 -5.69 12.54 -15.12
C GLY A 302 -7.16 12.40 -15.51
N GLY A 303 -7.47 12.12 -16.76
CA GLY A 303 -8.81 11.86 -17.26
C GLY A 303 -9.32 10.49 -16.80
N VAL A 304 -10.54 10.45 -16.24
CA VAL A 304 -11.15 9.17 -15.82
C VAL A 304 -11.64 8.41 -17.06
N VAL A 305 -11.06 7.23 -17.31
CA VAL A 305 -11.39 6.37 -18.46
C VAL A 305 -12.31 5.21 -18.09
N ALA A 306 -12.33 4.78 -16.82
CA ALA A 306 -13.28 3.82 -16.28
C ALA A 306 -13.55 4.10 -14.80
N ASN A 307 -14.72 3.71 -14.31
CA ASN A 307 -15.09 3.85 -12.90
C ASN A 307 -16.21 2.87 -12.52
N GLY A 308 -16.37 2.64 -11.22
CA GLY A 308 -17.46 1.83 -10.68
C GLY A 308 -17.73 2.11 -9.20
N GLY A 309 -18.83 1.55 -8.70
CA GLY A 309 -19.37 1.88 -7.38
C GLY A 309 -20.12 3.23 -7.35
N PRO A 310 -20.66 3.65 -6.19
CA PRO A 310 -20.76 2.85 -4.97
C PRO A 310 -21.65 1.62 -5.13
N TYR A 311 -21.47 0.61 -4.28
CA TYR A 311 -22.21 -0.64 -4.34
C TYR A 311 -23.38 -0.68 -3.36
N GLN A 312 -24.18 -1.75 -3.39
CA GLN A 312 -25.40 -1.81 -2.60
C GLN A 312 -25.11 -2.01 -1.11
N ALA A 313 -25.28 -0.94 -0.33
CA ALA A 313 -25.22 -0.95 1.13
C ALA A 313 -26.28 -1.86 1.77
N GLY A 314 -25.96 -2.34 2.96
CA GLY A 314 -26.86 -3.09 3.83
C GLY A 314 -27.76 -2.22 4.69
N SER A 315 -28.53 -2.88 5.55
CA SER A 315 -29.40 -2.23 6.55
C SER A 315 -28.74 -2.09 7.92
N GLY A 316 -27.48 -2.51 8.07
CA GLY A 316 -26.71 -2.35 9.30
C GLY A 316 -26.33 -0.90 9.57
N ALA A 317 -25.72 -0.67 10.74
CA ALA A 317 -25.21 0.66 11.12
C ALA A 317 -24.20 1.15 10.06
N ALA A 318 -24.28 2.43 9.70
CA ALA A 318 -23.48 3.05 8.64
C ALA A 318 -23.54 2.35 7.26
N GLY A 319 -24.57 1.52 7.01
CA GLY A 319 -24.69 0.78 5.75
C GLY A 319 -24.00 -0.59 5.74
N ALA A 320 -23.58 -1.09 6.91
CA ALA A 320 -22.94 -2.40 7.06
C ALA A 320 -23.79 -3.56 6.48
N GLY A 321 -23.09 -4.54 5.92
CA GLY A 321 -23.65 -5.75 5.34
C GLY A 321 -24.35 -5.50 4.00
N GLY A 322 -25.34 -6.33 3.68
CA GLY A 322 -26.08 -6.24 2.42
C GLY A 322 -25.57 -7.20 1.35
N PRO A 323 -26.18 -7.21 0.16
CA PRO A 323 -25.91 -8.20 -0.88
C PRO A 323 -24.53 -8.05 -1.52
N ASP A 324 -23.94 -6.85 -1.46
CA ASP A 324 -22.63 -6.58 -2.04
C ASP A 324 -21.50 -6.58 -0.99
N ALA A 325 -21.78 -6.81 0.30
CA ALA A 325 -20.76 -6.80 1.35
C ALA A 325 -19.93 -8.08 1.37
N ASN A 326 -18.61 -7.96 1.51
CA ASN A 326 -17.65 -9.08 1.48
C ASN A 326 -17.82 -9.94 0.22
N THR A 327 -17.99 -9.30 -0.95
CA THR A 327 -18.18 -9.97 -2.23
C THR A 327 -17.20 -9.45 -3.28
N THR A 328 -17.20 -10.05 -4.46
CA THR A 328 -16.41 -9.58 -5.61
C THR A 328 -17.33 -9.03 -6.68
N LYS A 329 -17.11 -7.78 -7.07
CA LYS A 329 -17.85 -7.08 -8.13
C LYS A 329 -17.01 -7.08 -9.40
N THR A 330 -17.53 -7.74 -10.45
CA THR A 330 -16.87 -7.82 -11.75
C THR A 330 -17.38 -6.74 -12.68
N HIS A 331 -16.47 -5.96 -13.25
CA HIS A 331 -16.77 -4.95 -14.26
C HIS A 331 -16.00 -5.27 -15.53
N TYR A 332 -16.69 -5.25 -16.67
CA TYR A 332 -16.07 -5.29 -17.98
C TYR A 332 -15.98 -3.86 -18.49
N VAL A 333 -14.75 -3.36 -18.66
CA VAL A 333 -14.52 -1.98 -19.10
C VAL A 333 -13.63 -1.98 -20.32
N THR A 334 -13.83 -0.99 -21.19
CA THR A 334 -12.97 -0.78 -22.36
C THR A 334 -12.33 0.58 -22.22
N ILE A 335 -11.00 0.61 -22.18
CA ILE A 335 -10.23 1.85 -22.20
C ILE A 335 -10.04 2.33 -23.65
N PRO A 336 -9.91 3.64 -23.90
CA PRO A 336 -9.80 4.18 -25.25
C PRO A 336 -8.67 3.53 -26.08
N ASP A 337 -8.99 3.19 -27.33
CA ASP A 337 -8.01 2.64 -28.28
C ASP A 337 -6.97 3.67 -28.72
N GLY A 338 -5.79 3.17 -29.13
CA GLY A 338 -4.88 3.91 -30.00
C GLY A 338 -3.69 4.61 -29.34
N VAL A 339 -3.55 4.58 -28.02
CA VAL A 339 -2.41 5.20 -27.33
C VAL A 339 -1.86 4.24 -26.29
N ALA A 340 -0.55 3.98 -26.37
CA ALA A 340 0.18 3.36 -25.27
C ALA A 340 0.15 4.37 -24.12
N ASP A 341 -0.49 4.00 -23.03
CA ASP A 341 -0.68 4.88 -21.89
C ASP A 341 -0.44 4.14 -20.59
N CYS A 342 -0.16 4.90 -19.54
CA CYS A 342 0.10 4.43 -18.21
C CYS A 342 -1.02 4.88 -17.29
N PHE A 343 -1.76 3.90 -16.79
CA PHE A 343 -2.99 4.15 -16.06
C PHE A 343 -2.73 4.13 -14.56
N SER A 344 -3.43 5.02 -13.86
CA SER A 344 -3.51 4.99 -12.39
C SER A 344 -4.86 4.43 -11.95
N VAL A 345 -4.88 3.81 -10.78
CA VAL A 345 -6.10 3.33 -10.13
C VAL A 345 -6.33 4.17 -8.88
N GLU A 346 -7.47 4.86 -8.81
CA GLU A 346 -7.90 5.61 -7.63
C GLU A 346 -8.96 4.80 -6.87
N LEU A 347 -8.68 4.50 -5.61
CA LEU A 347 -9.62 3.92 -4.65
C LEU A 347 -10.27 5.05 -3.86
N LEU A 348 -11.57 4.96 -3.64
CA LEU A 348 -12.36 5.96 -2.95
C LEU A 348 -13.19 5.29 -1.87
N ASP A 349 -13.20 5.93 -0.71
CA ASP A 349 -13.98 5.54 0.44
C ASP A 349 -14.68 6.75 1.06
N SER A 350 -16.02 6.76 1.02
CA SER A 350 -16.78 7.95 1.39
C SER A 350 -16.83 8.23 2.90
N TYR A 351 -16.55 7.24 3.74
CA TYR A 351 -16.57 7.38 5.20
C TYR A 351 -15.20 7.76 5.77
N GLY A 352 -14.12 7.25 5.16
CA GLY A 352 -12.75 7.64 5.41
C GLY A 352 -11.94 6.64 6.24
N ASP A 353 -12.32 5.37 6.28
CA ASP A 353 -11.56 4.29 6.92
C ASP A 353 -11.03 3.24 5.92
N GLY A 354 -11.18 3.51 4.62
CA GLY A 354 -10.69 2.67 3.54
C GLY A 354 -11.42 1.33 3.47
N TRP A 355 -10.89 0.37 2.70
CA TRP A 355 -11.56 -0.91 2.48
C TRP A 355 -10.93 -1.98 3.38
N SER A 356 -11.21 -1.89 4.68
CA SER A 356 -10.46 -2.64 5.69
C SER A 356 -11.32 -3.53 6.59
N LEU A 357 -12.65 -3.45 6.50
CA LEU A 357 -13.54 -4.05 7.49
C LEU A 357 -14.24 -5.28 6.93
N GLY A 358 -13.78 -6.49 7.23
CA GLY A 358 -14.43 -7.71 6.77
C GLY A 358 -13.64 -8.99 7.05
N ASN A 359 -14.18 -10.12 6.59
CA ASN A 359 -13.56 -11.44 6.77
C ASN A 359 -13.07 -12.07 5.45
N THR A 360 -13.07 -11.29 4.37
CA THR A 360 -12.61 -11.70 3.03
C THR A 360 -11.49 -10.77 2.58
N ALA A 361 -10.77 -11.13 1.52
CA ALA A 361 -9.85 -10.18 0.90
C ALA A 361 -10.59 -8.90 0.47
N HIS A 362 -9.92 -7.76 0.55
CA HIS A 362 -10.40 -6.44 0.13
C HIS A 362 -9.40 -5.85 -0.84
N GLY A 363 -9.86 -5.13 -1.87
CA GLY A 363 -8.95 -4.63 -2.89
C GLY A 363 -9.51 -4.59 -4.29
N ILE A 364 -8.61 -4.47 -5.25
CA ILE A 364 -8.93 -4.39 -6.67
C ILE A 364 -7.92 -5.17 -7.49
N GLU A 365 -8.42 -5.91 -8.48
CA GLU A 365 -7.61 -6.60 -9.48
C GLU A 365 -8.04 -6.12 -10.87
N VAL A 366 -7.09 -5.98 -11.77
CA VAL A 366 -7.33 -5.62 -13.17
C VAL A 366 -6.70 -6.69 -14.06
N TYR A 367 -7.51 -7.30 -14.91
CA TYR A 367 -7.09 -8.28 -15.90
C TYR A 367 -7.27 -7.73 -17.30
N SER A 368 -6.41 -8.15 -18.22
CA SER A 368 -6.76 -8.12 -19.64
C SER A 368 -7.79 -9.23 -19.91
N VAL A 369 -8.86 -8.93 -20.66
CA VAL A 369 -9.87 -9.94 -21.01
C VAL A 369 -9.20 -11.11 -21.71
N GLY A 370 -9.47 -12.32 -21.21
CA GLY A 370 -8.91 -13.57 -21.73
C GLY A 370 -7.57 -13.98 -21.12
N MET A 371 -6.97 -13.15 -20.26
CA MET A 371 -5.71 -13.48 -19.57
C MET A 371 -5.98 -14.07 -18.17
N PRO A 372 -5.21 -15.07 -17.75
CA PRO A 372 -5.41 -15.73 -16.46
C PRO A 372 -4.80 -14.98 -15.28
N GLU A 373 -3.83 -14.08 -15.52
CA GLU A 373 -3.13 -13.31 -14.48
C GLU A 373 -3.55 -11.83 -14.53
N PRO A 374 -3.64 -11.15 -13.37
CA PRO A 374 -3.92 -9.72 -13.32
C PRO A 374 -2.68 -8.93 -13.76
N VAL A 375 -2.91 -7.82 -14.47
CA VAL A 375 -1.87 -6.82 -14.78
C VAL A 375 -1.68 -5.81 -13.65
N PHE A 376 -2.60 -5.84 -12.69
CA PHE A 376 -2.55 -5.04 -11.48
C PHE A 376 -3.37 -5.73 -10.40
N ASP A 377 -2.80 -5.83 -9.20
CA ASP A 377 -3.45 -6.36 -8.00
C ASP A 377 -3.05 -5.47 -6.83
N TYR A 378 -4.04 -5.05 -6.05
CA TYR A 378 -3.83 -4.29 -4.84
C TYR A 378 -4.79 -4.75 -3.74
N SER A 379 -4.23 -5.27 -2.65
CA SER A 379 -4.95 -5.52 -1.41
C SER A 379 -5.14 -4.22 -0.64
N ALA A 380 -6.39 -3.82 -0.45
CA ALA A 380 -6.72 -2.60 0.25
C ALA A 380 -6.76 -2.79 1.77
N GLY A 381 -6.48 -1.71 2.49
CA GLY A 381 -6.64 -1.58 3.92
C GLY A 381 -7.18 -0.19 4.24
N ASN A 382 -6.81 0.37 5.40
CA ASN A 382 -7.21 1.74 5.73
C ASN A 382 -6.33 2.74 4.97
N PHE A 383 -6.95 3.50 4.06
CA PHE A 383 -6.31 4.55 3.27
C PHE A 383 -6.99 5.92 3.43
N GLY A 384 -7.87 6.08 4.43
CA GLY A 384 -8.68 7.29 4.54
C GLY A 384 -9.72 7.38 3.42
N ASN A 385 -9.98 8.59 2.94
CA ASN A 385 -11.03 8.84 1.95
C ASN A 385 -10.67 8.46 0.50
N SER A 386 -9.39 8.48 0.16
CA SER A 386 -8.95 8.22 -1.21
C SER A 386 -7.47 7.87 -1.28
N MET A 387 -7.12 6.97 -2.18
CA MET A 387 -5.74 6.63 -2.52
C MET A 387 -5.61 6.54 -4.03
N THR A 388 -4.52 7.10 -4.58
CA THR A 388 -4.17 6.90 -6.00
C THR A 388 -2.92 6.04 -6.09
N LEU A 389 -3.05 4.93 -6.80
CA LEU A 389 -1.98 3.99 -7.13
C LEU A 389 -1.50 4.36 -8.53
N ASN A 390 -0.37 5.07 -8.57
CA ASN A 390 0.24 5.54 -9.82
C ASN A 390 0.84 4.37 -10.58
N ALA A 391 0.92 4.51 -11.91
CA ALA A 391 1.50 3.49 -12.79
C ALA A 391 1.04 2.07 -12.44
N ALA A 392 -0.28 1.89 -12.25
CA ALA A 392 -0.90 0.64 -11.83
C ALA A 392 -0.76 -0.44 -12.93
N PHE A 393 -1.03 -0.07 -14.18
CA PHE A 393 -0.78 -0.91 -15.35
C PHE A 393 -0.57 -0.01 -16.57
N LYS A 394 0.00 -0.55 -17.64
CA LYS A 394 0.14 0.15 -18.93
C LYS A 394 -0.50 -0.60 -20.07
N THR A 395 -0.72 0.06 -21.20
CA THR A 395 -1.08 -0.60 -22.46
C THR A 395 0.02 -0.39 -23.49
N ALA A 396 0.23 -1.36 -24.36
CA ALA A 396 1.21 -1.24 -25.45
C ALA A 396 0.75 -0.29 -26.58
N GLY A 397 -0.44 0.30 -26.47
CA GLY A 397 -1.12 0.93 -27.60
C GLY A 397 -1.38 -0.09 -28.72
N ILE A 398 -1.59 0.39 -29.95
CA ILE A 398 -1.68 -0.51 -31.10
C ILE A 398 -0.28 -1.09 -31.36
N LEU A 399 -0.04 -2.31 -30.89
CA LEU A 399 0.87 -3.22 -31.59
C LEU A 399 0.32 -3.36 -33.01
N SER A 400 1.18 -3.07 -33.99
CA SER A 400 0.82 -3.07 -35.41
C SER A 400 -0.02 -4.29 -35.77
N ALA A 401 -1.03 -4.07 -36.61
CA ALA A 401 -1.91 -5.08 -37.20
C ALA A 401 -1.26 -6.47 -37.30
N GLY A 402 -1.50 -7.32 -36.30
CA GLY A 402 -0.81 -8.59 -36.14
C GLY A 402 -1.62 -9.58 -35.31
N ASP A 403 -2.20 -9.13 -34.20
CA ASP A 403 -3.12 -9.94 -33.40
C ASP A 403 -4.47 -9.21 -33.26
N ASN A 404 -5.36 -9.49 -34.21
CA ASN A 404 -6.77 -9.23 -34.03
C ASN A 404 -7.28 -10.13 -32.89
N LEU A 405 -7.40 -9.58 -31.67
CA LEU A 405 -8.40 -10.05 -30.72
C LEU A 405 -9.77 -9.74 -31.33
N THR A 406 -10.26 -10.65 -32.17
CA THR A 406 -11.58 -10.60 -32.79
C THR A 406 -12.64 -10.67 -31.70
N THR A 407 -13.22 -9.53 -31.35
CA THR A 407 -14.53 -9.45 -30.71
C THR A 407 -15.59 -9.94 -31.71
N THR A 408 -15.95 -11.22 -31.58
CA THR A 408 -17.14 -11.90 -32.15
C THR A 408 -17.65 -11.42 -33.52
N THR A 409 -17.06 -11.89 -34.62
CA THR A 409 -17.65 -11.72 -35.97
C THR A 409 -18.40 -12.95 -36.49
N PHE A 410 -18.34 -14.09 -35.79
CA PHE A 410 -18.91 -15.35 -36.27
C PHE A 410 -19.96 -15.96 -35.34
N ALA A 411 -21.19 -16.17 -35.85
CA ALA A 411 -22.28 -16.85 -35.15
C ALA A 411 -23.18 -17.67 -36.09
N VAL A 412 -23.78 -18.75 -35.58
CA VAL A 412 -24.74 -19.60 -36.32
C VAL A 412 -26.09 -19.62 -35.62
N TYR A 413 -27.18 -19.30 -36.33
CA TYR A 413 -28.52 -19.17 -35.74
C TYR A 413 -29.67 -19.44 -36.72
N PRO A 414 -30.85 -19.88 -36.23
CA PRO A 414 -31.06 -20.40 -34.89
C PRO A 414 -30.31 -21.72 -34.72
N ASN A 415 -29.85 -22.00 -33.50
CA ASN A 415 -29.26 -23.28 -33.15
C ASN A 415 -29.65 -23.61 -31.71
N PRO A 416 -30.58 -24.54 -31.47
CA PRO A 416 -31.12 -25.52 -32.42
C PRO A 416 -32.05 -24.97 -33.52
N SER A 417 -32.19 -25.70 -34.64
CA SER A 417 -33.04 -25.37 -35.81
C SER A 417 -33.88 -26.56 -36.29
N ASN A 418 -34.83 -26.34 -37.21
CA ASN A 418 -35.54 -27.39 -37.96
C ASN A 418 -34.77 -27.87 -39.20
N GLY A 419 -33.51 -27.43 -39.36
CA GLY A 419 -32.58 -27.85 -40.42
C GLY A 419 -31.97 -26.68 -41.20
N VAL A 420 -32.55 -25.48 -41.14
CA VAL A 420 -31.97 -24.27 -41.74
C VAL A 420 -31.12 -23.48 -40.75
N PHE A 421 -29.85 -23.24 -41.06
CA PHE A 421 -28.92 -22.48 -40.22
C PHE A 421 -28.38 -21.25 -40.97
N ASN A 422 -28.50 -20.07 -40.37
CA ASN A 422 -27.97 -18.81 -40.89
C ASN A 422 -26.62 -18.48 -40.24
N PHE A 423 -25.79 -17.75 -40.97
CA PHE A 423 -24.43 -17.40 -40.57
C PHE A 423 -24.28 -15.89 -40.49
N ASN A 424 -23.83 -15.38 -39.34
CA ASN A 424 -23.22 -14.06 -39.24
C ASN A 424 -21.71 -14.25 -39.39
N THR A 425 -21.08 -13.56 -40.34
CA THR A 425 -19.65 -13.68 -40.65
C THR A 425 -19.13 -12.40 -41.28
N SER A 426 -17.87 -12.04 -41.01
CA SER A 426 -17.20 -10.86 -41.60
C SER A 426 -16.59 -11.13 -42.98
N GLU A 427 -16.48 -12.40 -43.38
CA GLU A 427 -15.95 -12.82 -44.68
C GLU A 427 -16.73 -13.99 -45.27
N THR A 428 -16.53 -14.27 -46.55
CA THR A 428 -17.11 -15.43 -47.22
C THR A 428 -16.47 -16.72 -46.71
N VAL A 429 -17.28 -17.65 -46.21
CA VAL A 429 -16.81 -18.91 -45.61
C VAL A 429 -17.23 -20.13 -46.42
N SER A 430 -16.51 -21.22 -46.21
CA SER A 430 -16.93 -22.57 -46.60
C SER A 430 -17.39 -23.34 -45.37
N VAL A 431 -18.41 -24.19 -45.51
CA VAL A 431 -18.97 -24.97 -44.42
C VAL A 431 -18.97 -26.44 -44.81
N THR A 432 -18.40 -27.30 -43.97
CA THR A 432 -18.45 -28.75 -44.08
C THR A 432 -19.15 -29.31 -42.85
N VAL A 433 -20.27 -30.00 -43.04
CA VAL A 433 -21.03 -30.62 -41.95
C VAL A 433 -20.76 -32.11 -41.93
N THR A 434 -20.46 -32.64 -40.75
CA THR A 434 -20.23 -34.06 -40.48
C THR A 434 -21.21 -34.57 -39.43
N ASP A 435 -21.55 -35.85 -39.52
CA ASP A 435 -22.23 -36.55 -38.42
C ASP A 435 -21.24 -36.91 -37.29
N LEU A 436 -21.74 -37.46 -36.19
CA LEU A 436 -20.91 -37.85 -35.03
C LEU A 436 -19.90 -38.97 -35.31
N THR A 437 -19.99 -39.64 -36.46
CA THR A 437 -19.02 -40.64 -36.90
C THR A 437 -17.90 -40.05 -37.76
N GLY A 438 -17.95 -38.74 -38.03
CA GLY A 438 -17.01 -38.03 -38.89
C GLY A 438 -17.32 -38.12 -40.38
N LYS A 439 -18.46 -38.70 -40.77
CA LYS A 439 -18.88 -38.77 -42.17
C LYS A 439 -19.39 -37.41 -42.61
N VAL A 440 -18.86 -36.90 -43.71
CA VAL A 440 -19.35 -35.65 -44.34
C VAL A 440 -20.76 -35.88 -44.89
N VAL A 441 -21.71 -35.06 -44.43
CA VAL A 441 -23.12 -35.12 -44.82
C VAL A 441 -23.56 -33.91 -45.65
N TYR A 442 -22.82 -32.79 -45.57
CA TYR A 442 -23.11 -31.59 -46.36
C TYR A 442 -21.86 -30.73 -46.54
N THR A 443 -21.78 -30.03 -47.67
CA THR A 443 -20.75 -29.02 -47.93
C THR A 443 -21.34 -27.83 -48.67
N ALA A 444 -21.01 -26.61 -48.24
CA ALA A 444 -21.28 -25.38 -48.97
C ALA A 444 -20.00 -24.58 -49.15
N ALA A 445 -19.77 -24.11 -50.37
CA ALA A 445 -18.75 -23.10 -50.65
C ALA A 445 -19.43 -21.74 -50.78
N GLN A 446 -18.75 -20.68 -50.35
CA GLN A 446 -19.17 -19.29 -50.55
C GLN A 446 -20.42 -18.85 -49.76
N VAL A 447 -20.49 -19.19 -48.47
CA VAL A 447 -21.51 -18.66 -47.55
C VAL A 447 -21.10 -17.26 -47.10
N ASN A 448 -21.90 -16.25 -47.48
CA ASN A 448 -21.67 -14.85 -47.11
C ASN A 448 -22.41 -14.49 -45.81
N ASN A 449 -22.17 -13.28 -45.29
CA ASN A 449 -22.91 -12.75 -44.15
C ASN A 449 -24.43 -12.76 -44.40
N GLY A 450 -25.20 -13.29 -43.44
CA GLY A 450 -26.64 -13.49 -43.56
C GLY A 450 -27.04 -14.66 -44.47
N GLY A 451 -26.07 -15.38 -45.05
CA GLY A 451 -26.31 -16.59 -45.83
C GLY A 451 -26.75 -17.76 -44.95
N SER A 452 -27.38 -18.76 -45.58
CA SER A 452 -27.87 -19.94 -44.89
C SER A 452 -27.46 -21.24 -45.56
N ILE A 453 -27.45 -22.32 -44.78
CA ILE A 453 -27.41 -23.69 -45.27
C ILE A 453 -28.69 -24.41 -44.85
N ASP A 454 -29.14 -25.32 -45.70
CA ASP A 454 -30.35 -26.10 -45.51
C ASP A 454 -29.98 -27.58 -45.34
N LEU A 455 -30.28 -28.11 -44.16
CA LEU A 455 -30.04 -29.47 -43.74
C LEU A 455 -31.35 -30.21 -43.43
N ASP A 456 -32.50 -29.72 -43.90
CA ASP A 456 -33.84 -30.26 -43.58
C ASP A 456 -34.01 -31.74 -44.03
N GLN A 457 -33.14 -32.24 -44.91
CA GLN A 457 -33.12 -33.63 -45.36
C GLN A 457 -32.34 -34.58 -44.43
N LEU A 458 -31.66 -34.04 -43.42
CA LEU A 458 -30.94 -34.82 -42.41
C LEU A 458 -31.87 -35.21 -41.26
N GLN A 459 -31.53 -36.30 -40.56
CA GLN A 459 -32.31 -36.73 -39.40
C GLN A 459 -32.13 -35.75 -38.23
N THR A 460 -33.17 -35.62 -37.40
CA THR A 460 -33.08 -34.96 -36.09
C THR A 460 -31.87 -35.50 -35.32
N GLY A 461 -31.01 -34.61 -34.84
CA GLY A 461 -29.74 -35.02 -34.24
C GLY A 461 -28.70 -33.91 -34.14
N MET A 462 -27.51 -34.29 -33.66
CA MET A 462 -26.37 -33.40 -33.54
C MET A 462 -25.40 -33.62 -34.70
N TYR A 463 -24.91 -32.52 -35.25
CA TYR A 463 -23.93 -32.47 -36.32
C TYR A 463 -22.80 -31.51 -35.95
N ILE A 464 -21.65 -31.67 -36.60
CA ILE A 464 -20.48 -30.81 -36.43
C ILE A 464 -20.23 -30.07 -37.74
N ALA A 465 -20.29 -28.74 -37.70
CA ALA A 465 -19.98 -27.87 -38.82
C ALA A 465 -18.57 -27.29 -38.66
N GLN A 466 -17.68 -27.64 -39.59
CA GLN A 466 -16.39 -26.99 -39.77
C GLN A 466 -16.56 -25.82 -40.74
N VAL A 467 -16.22 -24.63 -40.28
CA VAL A 467 -16.40 -23.38 -41.00
C VAL A 467 -15.06 -22.75 -41.23
N LYS A 468 -14.72 -22.46 -42.48
CA LYS A 468 -13.42 -21.95 -42.89
C LYS A 468 -13.56 -20.72 -43.77
N GLY A 469 -13.12 -19.58 -43.24
CA GLY A 469 -12.90 -18.32 -43.97
C GLY A 469 -11.45 -18.19 -44.45
N GLN A 470 -11.08 -17.02 -44.98
CA GLN A 470 -9.69 -16.73 -45.33
C GLN A 470 -8.85 -16.43 -44.09
N THR A 471 -9.47 -15.87 -43.05
CA THR A 471 -8.82 -15.37 -41.84
C THR A 471 -9.07 -16.24 -40.60
N PHE A 472 -10.07 -17.13 -40.62
CA PHE A 472 -10.36 -18.03 -39.49
C PHE A 472 -10.85 -19.42 -39.90
N GLU A 473 -10.72 -20.37 -38.97
CA GLU A 473 -11.36 -21.68 -39.03
C GLU A 473 -12.01 -21.98 -37.67
N LYS A 474 -13.29 -22.36 -37.66
CA LYS A 474 -14.09 -22.60 -36.45
C LYS A 474 -14.93 -23.85 -36.58
N THR A 475 -15.17 -24.53 -35.46
CA THR A 475 -16.09 -25.66 -35.38
C THR A 475 -17.31 -25.30 -34.55
N GLU A 476 -18.50 -25.53 -35.09
CA GLU A 476 -19.78 -25.32 -34.41
C GLU A 476 -20.57 -26.60 -34.32
N LYS A 477 -21.23 -26.80 -33.19
CA LYS A 477 -22.19 -27.89 -33.00
C LYS A 477 -23.55 -27.45 -33.54
N LEU A 478 -24.11 -28.13 -34.53
CA LEU A 478 -25.46 -27.88 -35.03
C LEU A 478 -26.45 -28.89 -34.44
N VAL A 479 -27.62 -28.41 -34.02
CA VAL A 479 -28.69 -29.26 -33.48
C VAL A 479 -29.95 -29.13 -34.35
N ILE A 480 -30.31 -30.21 -35.03
CA ILE A 480 -31.57 -30.33 -35.80
C ILE A 480 -32.62 -30.96 -34.88
N LYS A 481 -33.77 -30.31 -34.74
CA LYS A 481 -34.88 -30.75 -33.87
C LYS A 481 -35.89 -31.65 -34.56
#